data_AF-V4AY74-F1
#
_entry.id   AF-V4AY74-F1
#
_cell.length_a   1.000
_cell.length_b   1.000
_cell.length_c   1.000
_cell.angle_alpha   90.00
_cell.angle_beta   90.00
_cell.angle_gamma   90.00
#
_symmetry.space_group_name_H-M   'P 1'
#
loop_
_entity.id
_entity.type
_entity.pdbx_description
1 polymer ?
#
loop_
_entity_poly.entity_id
_entity_poly.type
_entity_poly.pdbx_seq_one_letter_code
_entity_poly.pdbx_strand_id
1 'polypeptide(L)'
;MTIQVRQKTTQMVTTKAHKGQERDSRIITLGQVDCCYIYQYIYIDIQALYDKPASVSIDNLFKQLSLKEEDVSRWEPIRRAADGIIQEKNMIIEKLKNRILQLEEDCSLNETRLKHALINQDDTGDTLHHKIQELQYKYATLKTELIDTRSQKNIEIDELEVKLGATEYELDQLKKTMKNKETNSSDLQFQLKEKDGEVREWQTKFTEMKDSSLELKRKLDSLEQYLGDLPTSEETKQLKEEMTLKETKIHELERKLKHARKVLTQREFQQREMSEKEHHLLEKLKSLSEENDRLKLDDTTAALFKSQEELRDVREEKERYAIDLEKAKKLLEDTHRKLRHQEVKYQTELRQFTERVGQEEEAVEILRQDLTKKDELIFKIKKSMKQLNTQHQDLLEQNLILKEQLKHYELKCTDENLKQQRRFMQELGLCFSELQSIVHVCTQRAKGEDPNLAILLGVKKSVDDEASGMTDDDLEKETISQWTSKLKEIRVEVDRLRVFLTNKYAEDMAGDNNCTTQ
;
A
#
# COMPACT_ATOMS: atom_id res chain seq x y z
N MET A 1 60.48 10.20 -10.34
CA MET A 1 60.56 9.27 -9.20
C MET A 1 59.39 8.30 -9.29
N THR A 2 59.74 7.04 -9.53
CA THR A 2 59.03 5.79 -9.23
C THR A 2 57.69 5.46 -9.92
N ILE A 3 57.82 4.42 -10.75
CA ILE A 3 56.85 3.59 -11.47
C ILE A 3 56.34 2.46 -10.54
N GLN A 4 55.08 1.99 -10.71
CA GLN A 4 54.60 0.58 -10.64
C GLN A 4 53.06 0.58 -10.76
N VAL A 5 52.40 0.13 -11.82
CA VAL A 5 52.30 -1.20 -12.50
C VAL A 5 51.73 -2.32 -11.61
N ARG A 6 50.45 -2.64 -11.90
CA ARG A 6 49.71 -3.94 -11.90
C ARG A 6 50.10 -5.02 -10.87
N GLN A 7 49.07 -5.62 -10.25
CA GLN A 7 48.80 -7.06 -10.42
C GLN A 7 47.40 -7.49 -9.93
N LYS A 8 46.76 -8.34 -10.75
CA LYS A 8 45.63 -9.22 -10.42
C LYS A 8 46.10 -10.31 -9.45
N THR A 9 45.21 -10.75 -8.56
CA THR A 9 45.26 -12.13 -8.05
C THR A 9 43.86 -12.66 -7.78
N THR A 10 43.54 -13.69 -8.56
CA THR A 10 42.40 -14.60 -8.45
C THR A 10 42.90 -15.84 -7.70
N GLN A 11 42.25 -16.24 -6.60
CA GLN A 11 42.28 -17.61 -6.05
C GLN A 11 40.89 -17.85 -5.41
N MET A 12 40.05 -18.72 -5.98
CA MET A 12 39.99 -20.17 -5.74
C MET A 12 39.76 -20.55 -4.27
N VAL A 13 38.51 -20.87 -3.92
CA VAL A 13 38.20 -22.02 -3.06
C VAL A 13 36.93 -22.69 -3.61
N THR A 14 37.12 -23.87 -4.17
CA THR A 14 36.08 -24.84 -4.50
C THR A 14 36.02 -25.93 -3.41
N THR A 15 34.89 -26.64 -3.39
CA THR A 15 34.65 -28.02 -2.88
C THR A 15 34.39 -28.29 -1.38
N LYS A 16 33.11 -28.62 -1.10
CA LYS A 16 32.58 -29.86 -0.46
C LYS A 16 31.05 -29.90 -0.72
N ALA A 17 30.44 -30.77 -1.55
CA ALA A 17 30.23 -32.23 -1.47
C ALA A 17 29.72 -32.68 -0.08
N HIS A 18 28.64 -33.46 0.13
CA HIS A 18 27.66 -34.18 -0.70
C HIS A 18 26.67 -34.83 0.30
N LYS A 19 25.37 -34.95 -0.03
CA LYS A 19 24.48 -36.14 0.16
C LYS A 19 23.02 -35.83 0.55
N GLY A 20 22.12 -36.49 -0.19
CA GLY A 20 20.72 -36.77 0.15
C GLY A 20 19.74 -35.92 -0.67
N GLN A 21 18.84 -36.45 -1.50
CA GLN A 21 18.40 -37.83 -1.67
C GLN A 21 17.57 -37.91 -2.96
N GLU A 22 17.92 -38.84 -3.84
CA GLU A 22 17.19 -39.21 -5.06
C GLU A 22 15.85 -39.88 -4.74
N ARG A 23 14.75 -39.31 -5.23
CA ARG A 23 13.50 -39.91 -5.76
C ARG A 23 12.80 -38.73 -6.46
N ASP A 24 12.50 -38.67 -7.75
CA ASP A 24 12.03 -39.66 -8.70
C ASP A 24 12.51 -39.28 -10.10
N SER A 25 13.24 -40.19 -10.76
CA SER A 25 13.56 -40.14 -12.18
C SER A 25 12.82 -41.26 -12.89
N ARG A 26 11.58 -41.01 -13.32
CA ARG A 26 10.88 -41.76 -14.38
C ARG A 26 9.81 -40.92 -15.06
N ILE A 27 10.18 -39.84 -15.75
CA ILE A 27 9.51 -39.44 -17.01
C ILE A 27 10.62 -38.93 -17.95
N ILE A 28 11.11 -39.86 -18.76
CA ILE A 28 12.08 -39.63 -19.82
C ILE A 28 11.30 -39.24 -21.08
N THR A 29 11.77 -38.13 -21.68
CA THR A 29 11.72 -37.75 -23.11
C THR A 29 10.37 -37.61 -23.78
N LEU A 30 9.93 -36.37 -23.97
CA LEU A 30 9.15 -35.92 -25.14
C LEU A 30 9.12 -34.38 -25.28
N GLY A 31 10.24 -33.70 -24.98
CA GLY A 31 10.25 -32.22 -24.93
C GLY A 31 11.48 -31.53 -25.52
N GLN A 32 12.28 -32.23 -26.33
CA GLN A 32 13.56 -31.70 -26.81
C GLN A 32 13.70 -31.64 -28.34
N VAL A 33 12.60 -31.71 -29.08
CA VAL A 33 12.59 -31.49 -30.54
C VAL A 33 11.86 -30.20 -30.95
N ASP A 34 11.05 -29.59 -30.07
CA ASP A 34 10.24 -28.42 -30.44
C ASP A 34 10.87 -27.06 -30.12
N CYS A 35 12.07 -27.01 -29.53
CA CYS A 35 12.72 -25.74 -29.18
C CYS A 35 13.58 -25.14 -30.31
N CYS A 36 13.89 -25.91 -31.37
CA CYS A 36 14.62 -25.40 -32.54
C CYS A 36 13.70 -24.80 -33.61
N TYR A 37 12.43 -25.22 -33.71
CA TYR A 37 11.50 -24.67 -34.69
C TYR A 37 10.92 -23.31 -34.29
N ILE A 38 10.82 -23.03 -32.98
CA ILE A 38 10.27 -21.77 -32.48
C ILE A 38 11.26 -20.60 -32.66
N TYR A 39 12.57 -20.84 -32.51
CA TYR A 39 13.58 -19.79 -32.72
C TYR A 39 13.77 -19.39 -34.18
N GLN A 40 13.48 -20.29 -35.13
CA GLN A 40 13.61 -20.00 -36.55
C GLN A 40 12.38 -19.28 -37.12
N TYR A 41 11.19 -19.49 -36.54
CA TYR A 41 9.99 -18.74 -36.90
C TYR A 41 10.02 -17.30 -36.37
N ILE A 42 10.54 -17.09 -35.16
CA ILE A 42 10.65 -15.73 -34.59
C ILE A 42 11.73 -14.90 -35.32
N TYR A 43 12.80 -15.53 -35.84
CA TYR A 43 13.83 -14.80 -36.57
C TYR A 43 13.39 -14.38 -37.99
N ILE A 44 12.52 -15.16 -38.65
CA ILE A 44 11.99 -14.82 -39.98
C ILE A 44 10.96 -13.68 -39.89
N ASP A 45 10.14 -13.63 -38.83
CA ASP A 45 9.14 -12.56 -38.64
C ASP A 45 9.77 -11.22 -38.22
N ILE A 46 10.90 -11.23 -37.50
CA ILE A 46 11.60 -10.00 -37.12
C ILE A 46 12.40 -9.41 -38.31
N GLN A 47 12.92 -10.25 -39.21
CA GLN A 47 13.61 -9.78 -40.41
C GLN A 47 12.65 -9.18 -41.45
N ALA A 48 11.39 -9.67 -41.52
CA ALA A 48 10.35 -9.15 -42.41
C ALA A 48 9.81 -7.75 -42.01
N LEU A 49 10.12 -7.30 -40.79
CA LEU A 49 9.74 -5.97 -40.29
C LEU A 49 10.75 -4.86 -40.63
N TYR A 50 11.96 -5.21 -41.09
CA TYR A 50 13.02 -4.23 -41.38
C TYR A 50 13.18 -3.85 -42.86
N ASP A 51 12.47 -4.51 -43.79
CA ASP A 51 12.59 -4.28 -45.24
C ASP A 51 11.34 -3.64 -45.89
N LYS A 52 10.69 -2.68 -45.23
CA LYS A 52 9.69 -1.81 -45.89
C LYS A 52 10.08 -0.33 -45.84
N PRO A 53 10.09 0.38 -46.98
CA PRO A 53 10.45 1.78 -47.01
C PRO A 53 9.42 2.61 -46.23
N ALA A 54 9.95 3.46 -45.35
CA ALA A 54 9.22 4.43 -44.57
C ALA A 54 8.56 5.49 -45.49
N SER A 55 7.29 5.30 -45.82
CA SER A 55 6.33 6.38 -46.11
C SER A 55 4.90 5.84 -46.21
N VAL A 56 4.29 5.51 -45.07
CA VAL A 56 2.83 5.43 -44.99
C VAL A 56 2.42 6.33 -43.84
N SER A 57 1.79 7.45 -44.17
CA SER A 57 1.22 8.37 -43.20
C SER A 57 0.26 7.59 -42.29
N ILE A 58 0.33 7.88 -40.99
CA ILE A 58 -0.55 7.35 -39.95
C ILE A 58 -2.04 7.58 -40.32
N ASP A 59 -2.33 8.59 -41.14
CA ASP A 59 -3.65 8.88 -41.70
C ASP A 59 -4.22 7.76 -42.59
N ASN A 60 -3.36 6.99 -43.29
CA ASN A 60 -3.81 5.90 -44.17
C ASN A 60 -4.14 4.62 -43.39
N LEU A 61 -3.49 4.39 -42.24
CA LEU A 61 -3.85 3.29 -41.32
C LEU A 61 -5.19 3.56 -40.64
N PHE A 62 -5.47 4.82 -40.30
CA PHE A 62 -6.77 5.22 -39.76
C PHE A 62 -7.90 5.09 -40.81
N LYS A 63 -7.59 5.29 -42.09
CA LYS A 63 -8.54 5.08 -43.21
C LYS A 63 -8.83 3.61 -43.51
N GLN A 64 -7.89 2.70 -43.26
CA GLN A 64 -8.12 1.24 -43.40
C GLN A 64 -8.84 0.62 -42.18
N LEU A 65 -8.70 1.23 -40.99
CA LEU A 65 -9.43 0.85 -39.77
C LEU A 65 -10.79 1.54 -39.64
N SER A 66 -11.09 2.52 -40.50
CA SER A 66 -12.43 3.05 -40.67
C SER A 66 -13.29 1.95 -41.29
N LEU A 67 -13.93 1.19 -40.40
CA LEU A 67 -15.05 0.30 -40.68
C LEU A 67 -15.85 0.88 -41.85
N LYS A 68 -15.75 0.25 -43.02
CA LYS A 68 -16.86 0.31 -43.96
C LYS A 68 -18.06 -0.10 -43.13
N GLU A 69 -19.04 0.79 -43.00
CA GLU A 69 -20.35 0.49 -42.44
C GLU A 69 -20.78 -0.85 -43.03
N GLU A 70 -20.65 -1.92 -42.25
CA GLU A 70 -21.26 -3.19 -42.62
C GLU A 70 -22.76 -2.91 -42.62
N ASP A 71 -23.41 -3.16 -43.76
CA ASP A 71 -24.84 -2.92 -43.93
C ASP A 71 -25.61 -3.46 -42.72
N VAL A 72 -26.16 -2.56 -41.90
CA VAL A 72 -26.97 -2.87 -40.71
C VAL A 72 -28.09 -3.86 -41.07
N SER A 73 -28.56 -3.81 -42.32
CA SER A 73 -29.54 -4.71 -42.93
C SER A 73 -29.14 -6.20 -42.94
N ARG A 74 -27.85 -6.55 -42.95
CA ARG A 74 -27.38 -7.95 -42.93
C ARG A 74 -27.54 -8.58 -41.55
N TRP A 75 -27.38 -7.78 -40.50
CA TRP A 75 -27.50 -8.21 -39.11
C TRP A 75 -28.94 -8.17 -38.60
N GLU A 76 -29.83 -7.48 -39.30
CA GLU A 76 -31.24 -7.29 -38.92
C GLU A 76 -32.04 -8.62 -38.77
N PRO A 77 -31.90 -9.64 -39.63
CA PRO A 77 -32.57 -10.93 -39.43
C PRO A 77 -32.02 -11.71 -38.23
N ILE A 78 -30.71 -11.62 -37.99
CA ILE A 78 -30.03 -12.27 -36.86
C ILE A 78 -30.45 -11.59 -35.55
N ARG A 79 -30.53 -10.26 -35.55
CA ARG A 79 -31.04 -9.46 -34.43
C ARG A 79 -32.49 -9.82 -34.11
N ARG A 80 -33.38 -9.89 -35.12
CA ARG A 80 -34.77 -10.32 -34.93
C ARG A 80 -34.90 -11.74 -34.39
N ALA A 81 -34.06 -12.67 -34.85
CA ALA A 81 -34.02 -14.03 -34.31
C ALA A 81 -33.53 -14.05 -32.85
N ALA A 82 -32.51 -13.28 -32.51
CA ALA A 82 -32.01 -13.13 -31.14
C ALA A 82 -33.09 -12.51 -30.24
N ASP A 83 -33.76 -11.45 -30.69
CA ASP A 83 -34.86 -10.80 -29.96
C ASP A 83 -36.03 -11.76 -29.72
N GLY A 84 -36.38 -12.60 -30.70
CA GLY A 84 -37.39 -13.65 -30.54
C GLY A 84 -37.02 -14.70 -29.49
N ILE A 85 -35.77 -15.18 -29.50
CA ILE A 85 -35.25 -16.10 -28.48
C ILE A 85 -35.22 -15.45 -27.10
N ILE A 86 -34.86 -14.17 -27.02
CA ILE A 86 -34.87 -13.40 -25.77
C ILE A 86 -36.30 -13.30 -25.23
N GLN A 87 -37.29 -13.00 -26.08
CA GLN A 87 -38.69 -12.94 -25.68
C GLN A 87 -39.21 -14.29 -25.18
N GLU A 88 -38.87 -15.39 -25.86
CA GLU A 88 -39.27 -16.74 -25.42
C GLU A 88 -38.63 -17.12 -24.08
N LYS A 89 -37.32 -16.85 -23.91
CA LYS A 89 -36.63 -17.04 -22.63
C LYS A 89 -37.25 -16.19 -21.53
N ASN A 90 -37.59 -14.95 -21.80
CA ASN A 90 -38.27 -14.08 -20.83
C ASN A 90 -39.64 -14.63 -20.43
N MET A 91 -40.42 -15.18 -21.37
CA MET A 91 -41.70 -15.83 -21.06
C MET A 91 -41.52 -17.08 -20.19
N ILE A 92 -40.49 -17.88 -20.45
CA ILE A 92 -40.17 -19.06 -19.61
C ILE A 92 -39.71 -18.61 -18.22
N ILE A 93 -38.87 -17.58 -18.13
CA ILE A 93 -38.43 -16.99 -16.86
C ILE A 93 -39.63 -16.52 -16.05
N GLU A 94 -40.60 -15.83 -16.65
CA GLU A 94 -41.82 -15.40 -15.95
C GLU A 94 -42.69 -16.58 -15.51
N LYS A 95 -42.84 -17.63 -16.33
CA LYS A 95 -43.54 -18.85 -15.90
C LYS A 95 -42.84 -19.52 -14.71
N LEU A 96 -41.52 -19.59 -14.72
CA LEU A 96 -40.74 -20.16 -13.62
C LEU A 96 -40.82 -19.31 -12.36
N LYS A 97 -40.74 -17.98 -12.47
CA LYS A 97 -40.95 -17.05 -11.34
C LYS A 97 -42.31 -17.24 -10.70
N ASN A 98 -43.37 -17.31 -11.51
CA ASN A 98 -44.73 -17.56 -11.00
C ASN A 98 -44.85 -18.94 -10.32
N ARG A 99 -44.19 -19.96 -10.85
CA ARG A 99 -44.17 -21.29 -10.21
C ARG A 99 -43.41 -21.28 -8.89
N ILE A 100 -42.29 -20.55 -8.81
CA ILE A 100 -41.54 -20.36 -7.56
C ILE A 100 -42.41 -19.66 -6.52
N LEU A 101 -43.07 -18.55 -6.89
CA LEU A 101 -43.96 -17.82 -5.97
C LEU A 101 -45.09 -18.72 -5.43
N GLN A 102 -45.72 -19.53 -6.29
CA GLN A 102 -46.73 -20.51 -5.84
C GLN A 102 -46.16 -21.55 -4.88
N LEU A 103 -44.97 -22.08 -5.17
CA LEU A 103 -44.32 -23.06 -4.29
C LEU A 103 -43.89 -22.43 -2.96
N GLU A 104 -43.47 -21.17 -2.95
CA GLU A 104 -43.15 -20.43 -1.73
C GLU A 104 -44.41 -20.21 -0.87
N GLU A 105 -45.54 -19.87 -1.49
CA GLU A 105 -46.83 -19.75 -0.81
C GLU A 105 -47.31 -21.08 -0.23
N ASP A 106 -47.24 -22.17 -1.00
CA ASP A 106 -47.57 -23.53 -0.55
C ASP A 106 -46.65 -23.99 0.61
N CYS A 107 -45.35 -23.71 0.52
CA CYS A 107 -44.39 -24.00 1.59
C CYS A 107 -44.71 -23.21 2.86
N SER A 108 -45.03 -21.91 2.74
CA SER A 108 -45.44 -21.08 3.87
C SER A 108 -46.72 -21.60 4.55
N LEU A 109 -47.72 -22.01 3.76
CA LEU A 109 -48.96 -22.61 4.26
C LEU A 109 -48.70 -23.95 4.96
N ASN A 110 -47.81 -24.79 4.41
CA ASN A 110 -47.45 -26.06 5.03
C ASN A 110 -46.63 -25.86 6.32
N GLU A 111 -45.75 -24.84 6.37
CA GLU A 111 -45.00 -24.49 7.55
C GLU A 111 -45.91 -23.98 8.69
N THR A 112 -46.92 -23.16 8.37
CA THR A 112 -47.92 -22.71 9.35
C THR A 112 -48.78 -23.87 9.86
N ARG A 113 -49.20 -24.80 8.99
CA ARG A 113 -49.89 -26.04 9.38
C ARG A 113 -49.03 -26.91 10.30
N LEU A 114 -47.74 -27.07 9.98
CA LEU A 114 -46.81 -27.85 10.80
C LEU A 114 -46.56 -27.19 12.17
N LYS A 115 -46.43 -25.86 12.21
CA LYS A 115 -46.36 -25.09 13.46
C LYS A 115 -47.60 -25.31 14.32
N HIS A 116 -48.80 -25.26 13.74
CA HIS A 116 -50.05 -25.54 14.47
C HIS A 116 -50.13 -26.98 14.98
N ALA A 117 -49.71 -27.96 14.18
CA ALA A 117 -49.69 -29.37 14.61
C ALA A 117 -48.70 -29.62 15.75
N LEU A 118 -47.57 -28.92 15.76
CA LEU A 118 -46.53 -29.05 16.79
C LEU A 118 -46.93 -28.40 18.13
N ILE A 119 -47.73 -27.32 18.08
CA ILE A 119 -48.28 -26.65 19.26
C ILE A 119 -49.34 -27.51 19.97
N ASN A 120 -50.03 -28.39 19.25
CA ASN A 120 -51.11 -29.25 19.79
C ASN A 120 -50.62 -30.60 20.38
N GLN A 121 -49.31 -30.77 20.65
CA GLN A 121 -48.76 -31.98 21.29
C GLN A 121 -48.37 -31.69 22.76
N ASP A 122 -49.15 -32.21 23.69
CA ASP A 122 -49.32 -31.71 25.07
C ASP A 122 -48.22 -32.00 26.10
N ASP A 123 -46.94 -32.20 25.72
CA ASP A 123 -45.84 -32.20 26.72
C ASP A 123 -44.46 -31.86 26.12
N THR A 124 -44.17 -32.26 24.88
CA THR A 124 -42.95 -31.85 24.16
C THR A 124 -43.14 -30.59 23.31
N GLY A 125 -44.39 -30.23 23.02
CA GLY A 125 -44.77 -29.05 22.23
C GLY A 125 -44.39 -27.74 22.90
N ASP A 126 -44.55 -27.64 24.22
CA ASP A 126 -44.21 -26.43 24.99
C ASP A 126 -42.71 -26.12 24.92
N THR A 127 -41.84 -27.12 25.09
CA THR A 127 -40.39 -26.91 25.03
C THR A 127 -39.94 -26.48 23.62
N LEU A 128 -40.52 -27.09 22.58
CA LEU A 128 -40.26 -26.73 21.18
C LEU A 128 -40.81 -25.34 20.83
N HIS A 129 -42.00 -24.99 21.35
CA HIS A 129 -42.60 -23.67 21.18
C HIS A 129 -41.74 -22.55 21.77
N HIS A 130 -41.25 -22.74 23.01
CA HIS A 130 -40.32 -21.82 23.64
C HIS A 130 -39.02 -21.69 22.81
N LYS A 131 -38.51 -22.79 22.24
CA LYS A 131 -37.30 -22.75 21.41
C LYS A 131 -37.52 -22.02 20.08
N ILE A 132 -38.68 -22.20 19.46
CA ILE A 132 -39.08 -21.48 18.24
C ILE A 132 -39.18 -19.99 18.54
N GLN A 133 -39.80 -19.60 19.66
CA GLN A 133 -39.92 -18.20 20.06
C GLN A 133 -38.55 -17.57 20.36
N GLU A 134 -37.64 -18.30 21.03
CA GLU A 134 -36.26 -17.86 21.28
C GLU A 134 -35.50 -17.65 19.96
N LEU A 135 -35.63 -18.57 19.00
CA LEU A 135 -35.02 -18.43 17.68
C LEU A 135 -35.62 -17.28 16.87
N GLN A 136 -36.93 -17.05 16.96
CA GLN A 136 -37.59 -15.91 16.32
C GLN A 136 -37.12 -14.59 16.91
N TYR A 137 -36.98 -14.51 18.24
CA TYR A 137 -36.42 -13.34 18.90
C TYR A 137 -34.98 -13.10 18.45
N LYS A 138 -34.13 -14.13 18.45
CA LYS A 138 -32.74 -14.03 17.96
C LYS A 138 -32.66 -13.63 16.48
N TYR A 139 -33.56 -14.15 15.64
CA TYR A 139 -33.63 -13.76 14.24
C TYR A 139 -34.04 -12.29 14.08
N ALA A 140 -35.01 -11.83 14.87
CA ALA A 140 -35.43 -10.43 14.86
C ALA A 140 -34.31 -9.50 15.33
N THR A 141 -33.58 -9.84 16.40
CA THR A 141 -32.45 -9.04 16.90
C THR A 141 -31.29 -9.01 15.91
N LEU A 142 -30.92 -10.15 15.32
CA LEU A 142 -29.88 -10.19 14.28
C LEU A 142 -30.30 -9.41 13.03
N LYS A 143 -31.58 -9.43 12.67
CA LYS A 143 -32.11 -8.64 11.56
C LYS A 143 -32.03 -7.14 11.84
N THR A 144 -32.33 -6.68 13.05
CA THR A 144 -32.17 -5.27 13.43
C THR A 144 -30.70 -4.86 13.44
N GLU A 145 -29.81 -5.67 14.02
CA GLU A 145 -28.37 -5.42 14.00
C GLU A 145 -27.81 -5.34 12.56
N LEU A 146 -28.31 -6.18 11.66
CA LEU A 146 -27.92 -6.14 10.24
C LEU A 146 -28.41 -4.87 9.53
N ILE A 147 -29.61 -4.39 9.86
CA ILE A 147 -30.14 -3.13 9.32
C ILE A 147 -29.33 -1.94 9.87
N ASP A 148 -29.00 -1.94 11.15
CA ASP A 148 -28.24 -0.88 11.80
C ASP A 148 -26.78 -0.83 11.29
N THR A 149 -26.14 -1.98 11.11
CA THR A 149 -24.80 -2.03 10.50
C THR A 149 -24.84 -1.58 9.05
N ARG A 150 -25.87 -1.95 8.28
CA ARG A 150 -26.05 -1.48 6.90
C ARG A 150 -26.27 0.04 6.85
N SER A 151 -27.06 0.60 7.75
CA SER A 151 -27.31 2.05 7.78
C SER A 151 -26.04 2.82 8.16
N GLN A 152 -25.27 2.34 9.14
CA GLN A 152 -23.95 2.89 9.49
C GLN A 152 -22.99 2.86 8.30
N LYS A 153 -22.95 1.75 7.56
CA LYS A 153 -22.11 1.63 6.36
C LYS A 153 -22.55 2.55 5.23
N ASN A 154 -23.85 2.77 5.05
CA ASN A 154 -24.34 3.74 4.08
C ASN A 154 -23.91 5.17 4.46
N ILE A 155 -23.97 5.56 5.73
CA ILE A 155 -23.49 6.87 6.19
C ILE A 155 -21.98 7.02 5.93
N GLU A 156 -21.19 5.98 6.23
CA GLU A 156 -19.75 5.98 5.93
C GLU A 156 -19.47 6.12 4.43
N ILE A 157 -20.27 5.48 3.57
CA ILE A 157 -20.19 5.63 2.11
C ILE A 157 -20.50 7.07 1.70
N ASP A 158 -21.60 7.65 2.18
CA ASP A 158 -21.98 9.03 1.85
C ASP A 158 -20.90 10.05 2.27
N GLU A 159 -20.29 9.86 3.45
CA GLU A 159 -19.16 10.69 3.91
C GLU A 159 -17.93 10.57 3.02
N LEU A 160 -17.63 9.35 2.55
CA LEU A 160 -16.51 9.10 1.64
C LEU A 160 -16.78 9.69 0.26
N GLU A 161 -18.01 9.63 -0.25
CA GLU A 161 -18.40 10.25 -1.52
C GLU A 161 -18.25 11.78 -1.47
N VAL A 162 -18.66 12.41 -0.36
CA VAL A 162 -18.46 13.86 -0.16
C VAL A 162 -16.98 14.22 -0.12
N LYS A 163 -16.17 13.45 0.61
CA LYS A 163 -14.71 13.66 0.66
C LYS A 163 -14.07 13.46 -0.72
N LEU A 164 -14.49 12.43 -1.46
CA LEU A 164 -14.03 12.18 -2.81
C LEU A 164 -14.36 13.38 -3.72
N GLY A 165 -15.60 13.86 -3.72
CA GLY A 165 -16.00 15.03 -4.51
C GLY A 165 -15.22 16.30 -4.17
N ALA A 166 -14.88 16.52 -2.89
CA ALA A 166 -14.02 17.63 -2.48
C ALA A 166 -12.60 17.49 -3.03
N THR A 167 -12.01 16.30 -2.96
CA THR A 167 -10.66 16.06 -3.51
C THR A 167 -10.62 16.14 -5.04
N GLU A 168 -11.66 15.68 -5.73
CA GLU A 168 -11.80 15.81 -7.18
C GLU A 168 -11.90 17.27 -7.60
N TYR A 169 -12.63 18.08 -6.83
CA TYR A 169 -12.73 19.52 -7.05
C TYR A 169 -11.39 20.24 -6.86
N GLU A 170 -10.65 19.93 -5.78
CA GLU A 170 -9.31 20.46 -5.54
C GLU A 170 -8.33 20.06 -6.66
N LEU A 171 -8.40 18.80 -7.14
CA LEU A 171 -7.61 18.34 -8.28
C LEU A 171 -7.92 19.11 -9.57
N ASP A 172 -9.20 19.40 -9.85
CA ASP A 172 -9.58 20.20 -11.01
C ASP A 172 -9.08 21.65 -10.91
N GLN A 173 -9.16 22.25 -9.72
CA GLN A 173 -8.57 23.58 -9.49
C GLN A 173 -7.04 23.57 -9.73
N LEU A 174 -6.33 22.60 -9.16
CA LEU A 174 -4.88 22.47 -9.35
C LEU A 174 -4.54 22.27 -10.82
N LYS A 175 -5.29 21.43 -11.55
CA LYS A 175 -5.11 21.20 -12.98
C LYS A 175 -5.30 22.48 -13.80
N LYS A 176 -6.30 23.30 -13.47
CA LYS A 176 -6.50 24.62 -14.09
C LYS A 176 -5.32 25.57 -13.82
N THR A 177 -4.83 25.62 -12.57
CA THR A 177 -3.67 26.46 -12.25
C THR A 177 -2.39 26.01 -12.96
N MET A 178 -2.18 24.69 -13.09
CA MET A 178 -1.05 24.13 -13.84
C MET A 178 -1.13 24.49 -15.32
N LYS A 179 -2.31 24.34 -15.94
CA LYS A 179 -2.52 24.73 -17.34
C LYS A 179 -2.24 26.23 -17.57
N ASN A 180 -2.69 27.09 -16.66
CA ASN A 180 -2.40 28.53 -16.75
C ASN A 180 -0.90 28.84 -16.55
N LYS A 181 -0.20 28.10 -15.70
CA LYS A 181 1.26 28.24 -15.54
C LYS A 181 2.00 27.77 -16.81
N GLU A 182 1.54 26.71 -17.45
CA GLU A 182 2.10 26.23 -18.72
C GLU A 182 1.94 27.26 -19.84
N THR A 183 0.76 27.88 -19.98
CA THR A 183 0.55 28.94 -20.98
C THR A 183 1.44 30.15 -20.69
N ASN A 184 1.50 30.60 -19.44
CA ASN A 184 2.36 31.73 -19.06
C ASN A 184 3.85 31.42 -19.28
N SER A 185 4.29 30.19 -19.01
CA SER A 185 5.66 29.76 -19.26
C SER A 185 5.98 29.72 -20.75
N SER A 186 5.03 29.29 -21.59
CA SER A 186 5.17 29.32 -23.04
C SER A 186 5.28 30.75 -23.57
N ASP A 187 4.47 31.68 -23.05
CA ASP A 187 4.52 33.09 -23.44
C ASP A 187 5.84 33.74 -23.03
N LEU A 188 6.32 33.47 -21.80
CA LEU A 188 7.64 33.93 -21.34
C LEU A 188 8.77 33.35 -22.20
N GLN A 189 8.67 32.09 -22.61
CA GLN A 189 9.65 31.47 -23.49
C GLN A 189 9.65 32.09 -24.89
N PHE A 190 8.48 32.48 -25.40
CA PHE A 190 8.36 33.21 -26.66
C PHE A 190 9.01 34.59 -26.57
N GLN A 191 8.70 35.36 -25.53
CA GLN A 191 9.31 36.67 -25.27
C GLN A 191 10.83 36.58 -25.11
N LEU A 192 11.34 35.53 -24.45
CA LEU A 192 12.77 35.31 -24.30
C LEU A 192 13.45 35.05 -25.65
N LYS A 193 12.84 34.23 -26.52
CA LYS A 193 13.34 33.99 -27.88
C LYS A 193 13.34 35.27 -28.74
N GLU A 194 12.34 36.13 -28.58
CA GLU A 194 12.27 37.42 -29.26
C GLU A 194 13.42 38.33 -28.80
N LYS A 195 13.65 38.42 -27.47
CA LYS A 195 14.78 39.17 -26.90
C LYS A 195 16.14 38.63 -27.33
N ASP A 196 16.31 37.31 -27.41
CA ASP A 196 17.53 36.69 -27.95
C ASP A 196 17.71 36.99 -29.45
N GLY A 197 16.62 37.20 -30.19
CA GLY A 197 16.62 37.71 -31.56
C GLY A 197 17.16 39.14 -31.62
N GLU A 198 16.58 40.05 -30.84
CA GLU A 198 17.01 41.45 -30.75
C GLU A 198 18.50 41.57 -30.38
N VAL A 199 18.97 40.79 -29.39
CA VAL A 199 20.38 40.79 -28.96
C VAL A 199 21.30 40.39 -30.12
N ARG A 200 20.93 39.36 -30.89
CA ARG A 200 21.72 38.93 -32.05
C ARG A 200 21.77 40.00 -33.12
N GLU A 201 20.64 40.65 -33.43
CA GLU A 201 20.63 41.76 -34.38
C GLU A 201 21.53 42.92 -33.95
N TRP A 202 21.50 43.30 -32.67
CA TRP A 202 22.38 44.34 -32.13
C TRP A 202 23.85 43.92 -32.16
N GLN A 203 24.17 42.66 -31.90
CA GLN A 203 25.53 42.14 -32.05
C GLN A 203 26.01 42.24 -33.50
N THR A 204 25.18 41.88 -34.48
CA THR A 204 25.52 42.01 -35.90
C THR A 204 25.77 43.47 -36.29
N LYS A 205 24.88 44.38 -35.90
CA LYS A 205 25.05 45.82 -36.15
C LYS A 205 26.33 46.37 -35.50
N PHE A 206 26.64 45.92 -34.29
CA PHE A 206 27.87 46.32 -33.60
C PHE A 206 29.12 45.82 -34.35
N THR A 207 29.12 44.57 -34.84
CA THR A 207 30.23 44.04 -35.64
C THR A 207 30.41 44.78 -36.96
N GLU A 208 29.32 45.09 -37.67
CA GLU A 208 29.36 45.86 -38.92
C GLU A 208 29.91 47.28 -38.70
N MET A 209 29.45 47.96 -37.64
CA MET A 209 29.94 49.29 -37.29
C MET A 209 31.42 49.27 -36.91
N LYS A 210 31.87 48.23 -36.20
CA LYS A 210 33.29 48.03 -35.87
C LYS A 210 34.14 47.82 -37.12
N ASP A 211 33.69 46.98 -38.05
CA ASP A 211 34.41 46.70 -39.29
C ASP A 211 34.50 47.95 -40.18
N SER A 212 33.40 48.71 -40.30
CA SER A 212 33.38 50.00 -41.01
C SER A 212 34.34 51.02 -40.40
N SER A 213 34.41 51.12 -39.07
CA SER A 213 35.38 51.98 -38.38
C SER A 213 36.83 51.56 -38.67
N LEU A 214 37.10 50.26 -38.70
CA LEU A 214 38.44 49.74 -38.98
C LEU A 214 38.85 50.00 -40.44
N GLU A 215 37.90 49.94 -41.38
CA GLU A 215 38.11 50.31 -42.77
C GLU A 215 38.37 51.81 -42.95
N LEU A 216 37.62 52.67 -42.25
CA LEU A 216 37.87 54.11 -42.21
C LEU A 216 39.27 54.42 -41.68
N LYS A 217 39.72 53.67 -40.65
CA LYS A 217 41.08 53.82 -40.11
C LYS A 217 42.15 53.45 -41.12
N ARG A 218 42.01 52.33 -41.84
CA ARG A 218 42.94 51.96 -42.93
C ARG A 218 43.02 53.04 -44.02
N LYS A 219 41.89 53.66 -44.36
CA LYS A 219 41.85 54.77 -45.33
C LYS A 219 42.57 56.01 -44.82
N LEU A 220 42.39 56.33 -43.53
CA LEU A 220 43.12 57.43 -42.89
C LEU A 220 44.63 57.17 -42.94
N ASP A 221 45.07 55.99 -42.51
CA ASP A 221 46.48 55.60 -42.51
C ASP A 221 47.08 55.69 -43.93
N SER A 222 46.33 55.27 -44.95
CA SER A 222 46.75 55.39 -46.35
C SER A 222 46.88 56.84 -46.81
N LEU A 223 45.93 57.72 -46.45
CA LEU A 223 46.00 59.14 -46.79
C LEU A 223 47.14 59.85 -46.05
N GLU A 224 47.40 59.49 -44.80
CA GLU A 224 48.55 59.97 -44.04
C GLU A 224 49.86 59.59 -44.74
N GLN A 225 49.96 58.36 -45.25
CA GLN A 225 51.10 57.94 -46.04
C GLN A 225 51.24 58.72 -47.35
N TYR A 226 50.15 58.91 -48.11
CA TYR A 226 50.17 59.74 -49.32
C TYR A 226 50.56 61.21 -49.04
N LEU A 227 50.15 61.78 -47.91
CA LEU A 227 50.54 63.12 -47.49
C LEU A 227 52.02 63.18 -47.09
N GLY A 228 52.56 62.11 -46.50
CA GLY A 228 53.99 61.98 -46.17
C GLY A 228 54.88 61.79 -47.39
N ASP A 229 54.38 61.13 -48.44
CA ASP A 229 55.12 60.86 -49.68
C ASP A 229 55.12 62.05 -50.66
N LEU A 230 54.43 63.15 -50.35
CA LEU A 230 54.48 64.37 -51.16
C LEU A 230 55.84 65.07 -50.99
N PRO A 231 56.57 65.33 -52.08
CA PRO A 231 57.88 65.94 -51.98
C PRO A 231 57.77 67.34 -51.39
N THR A 232 58.46 67.57 -50.30
CA THR A 232 58.41 68.84 -49.59
C THR A 232 59.08 69.94 -50.40
N SER A 233 58.73 71.21 -50.12
CA SER A 233 59.25 72.40 -50.82
C SER A 233 60.79 72.45 -50.89
N GLU A 234 61.47 71.76 -49.98
CA GLU A 234 62.92 71.63 -49.94
C GLU A 234 63.48 70.63 -50.97
N GLU A 235 62.79 69.49 -51.18
CA GLU A 235 63.15 68.48 -52.19
C GLU A 235 62.95 69.00 -53.61
N THR A 236 61.93 69.84 -53.85
CA THR A 236 61.72 70.49 -55.16
C THR A 236 62.77 71.55 -55.49
N LYS A 237 63.43 72.14 -54.48
CA LYS A 237 64.58 73.04 -54.67
C LYS A 237 65.85 72.25 -54.97
N GLN A 238 66.09 71.15 -54.24
CA GLN A 238 67.20 70.23 -54.50
C GLN A 238 67.11 69.61 -55.90
N LEU A 239 65.92 69.21 -56.36
CA LEU A 239 65.71 68.71 -57.73
C LEU A 239 65.98 69.76 -58.81
N LYS A 240 65.75 71.05 -58.53
CA LYS A 240 66.08 72.16 -59.46
C LYS A 240 67.58 72.43 -59.50
N GLU A 241 68.26 72.37 -58.36
CA GLU A 241 69.73 72.45 -58.29
C GLU A 241 70.39 71.23 -58.94
N GLU A 242 69.81 70.04 -58.78
CA GLU A 242 70.24 68.85 -59.51
C GLU A 242 69.96 68.95 -61.02
N MET A 243 68.88 69.60 -61.46
CA MET A 243 68.59 69.81 -62.88
C MET A 243 69.62 70.75 -63.53
N THR A 244 69.99 71.86 -62.88
CA THR A 244 71.04 72.76 -63.39
C THR A 244 72.43 72.11 -63.35
N LEU A 245 72.69 71.29 -62.33
CA LEU A 245 73.89 70.46 -62.25
C LEU A 245 73.88 69.38 -63.35
N LYS A 246 72.74 68.78 -63.68
CA LYS A 246 72.60 67.78 -64.76
C LYS A 246 72.71 68.44 -66.14
N GLU A 247 72.24 69.66 -66.35
CA GLU A 247 72.42 70.41 -67.60
C GLU A 247 73.89 70.78 -67.89
N THR A 248 74.62 71.21 -66.85
CA THR A 248 76.07 71.42 -66.94
C THR A 248 76.81 70.09 -67.15
N LYS A 249 76.34 69.01 -66.50
CA LYS A 249 76.83 67.65 -66.74
C LYS A 249 76.56 67.19 -68.16
N ILE A 250 75.41 67.51 -68.76
CA ILE A 250 75.06 67.15 -70.14
C ILE A 250 76.00 67.84 -71.13
N HIS A 251 76.27 69.14 -70.96
CA HIS A 251 77.26 69.84 -71.79
C HIS A 251 78.68 69.26 -71.64
N GLU A 252 79.06 68.88 -70.42
CA GLU A 252 80.32 68.21 -70.16
C GLU A 252 80.35 66.80 -70.77
N LEU A 253 79.23 66.09 -70.72
CA LEU A 253 79.02 64.77 -71.31
C LEU A 253 79.00 64.83 -72.83
N GLU A 254 78.48 65.86 -73.48
CA GLU A 254 78.57 66.05 -74.94
C GLU A 254 80.03 66.25 -75.39
N ARG A 255 80.79 67.02 -74.61
CA ARG A 255 82.24 67.18 -74.82
C ARG A 255 82.98 65.85 -74.60
N LYS A 256 82.64 65.14 -73.53
CA LYS A 256 83.14 63.80 -73.23
C LYS A 256 82.65 62.77 -74.23
N LEU A 257 81.50 62.94 -74.90
CA LEU A 257 80.94 62.04 -75.90
C LEU A 257 81.64 62.24 -77.24
N LYS A 258 81.98 63.49 -77.59
CA LYS A 258 82.87 63.78 -78.73
C LYS A 258 84.27 63.20 -78.53
N HIS A 259 84.78 63.23 -77.29
CA HIS A 259 86.01 62.56 -76.92
C HIS A 259 85.84 61.03 -76.88
N ALA A 260 84.74 60.53 -76.32
CA ALA A 260 84.42 59.11 -76.20
C ALA A 260 84.13 58.48 -77.54
N ARG A 261 83.69 59.22 -78.57
CA ARG A 261 83.60 58.75 -79.96
C ARG A 261 84.98 58.48 -80.56
N LYS A 262 85.98 59.34 -80.26
CA LYS A 262 87.38 59.09 -80.64
C LYS A 262 87.98 57.94 -79.84
N VAL A 263 87.63 57.85 -78.56
CA VAL A 263 88.02 56.70 -77.71
C VAL A 263 87.25 55.45 -78.10
N LEU A 264 86.04 55.53 -78.66
CA LEU A 264 85.23 54.41 -79.14
C LEU A 264 85.85 53.81 -80.38
N THR A 265 86.30 54.62 -81.35
CA THR A 265 87.02 54.06 -82.50
C THR A 265 88.34 53.39 -82.08
N GLN A 266 88.97 53.89 -81.01
CA GLN A 266 90.14 53.25 -80.40
C GLN A 266 89.77 52.01 -79.54
N ARG A 267 88.62 52.04 -78.85
CA ARG A 267 88.09 50.94 -78.06
C ARG A 267 87.50 49.85 -78.93
N GLU A 268 86.99 50.13 -80.12
CA GLU A 268 86.51 49.16 -81.11
C GLU A 268 87.69 48.34 -81.65
N PHE A 269 88.87 48.95 -81.73
CA PHE A 269 90.12 48.24 -81.97
C PHE A 269 90.48 47.35 -80.78
N GLN A 270 90.44 47.89 -79.55
CA GLN A 270 90.67 47.10 -78.32
C GLN A 270 89.57 46.05 -78.06
N GLN A 271 88.34 46.25 -78.53
CA GLN A 271 87.20 45.39 -78.34
C GLN A 271 87.26 44.21 -79.29
N ARG A 272 87.90 44.34 -80.45
CA ARG A 272 88.28 43.20 -81.27
C ARG A 272 89.32 42.32 -80.56
N GLU A 273 90.35 42.92 -79.96
CA GLU A 273 91.29 42.16 -79.12
C GLU A 273 90.63 41.54 -77.88
N MET A 274 89.72 42.26 -77.22
CA MET A 274 88.98 41.74 -76.06
C MET A 274 87.93 40.70 -76.47
N SER A 275 87.37 40.76 -77.69
CA SER A 275 86.44 39.77 -78.23
C SER A 275 87.15 38.46 -78.54
N GLU A 276 88.40 38.50 -79.02
CA GLU A 276 89.25 37.31 -79.12
C GLU A 276 89.56 36.72 -77.74
N LYS A 277 89.83 37.57 -76.73
CA LYS A 277 89.97 37.12 -75.34
C LYS A 277 88.66 36.60 -74.74
N GLU A 278 87.52 37.19 -75.07
CA GLU A 278 86.18 36.77 -74.66
C GLU A 278 85.82 35.43 -75.28
N HIS A 279 86.20 35.18 -76.54
CA HIS A 279 86.07 33.89 -77.17
C HIS A 279 86.86 32.82 -76.41
N HIS A 280 88.08 33.14 -76.01
CA HIS A 280 88.93 32.25 -75.22
C HIS A 280 88.43 32.07 -73.77
N LEU A 281 87.80 33.09 -73.18
CA LEU A 281 87.12 33.01 -71.88
C LEU A 281 85.80 32.25 -71.96
N LEU A 282 85.09 32.29 -73.10
CA LEU A 282 83.89 31.50 -73.38
C LEU A 282 84.23 30.01 -73.50
N GLU A 283 85.38 29.67 -74.08
CA GLU A 283 85.92 28.30 -74.05
C GLU A 283 86.22 27.86 -72.60
N LYS A 284 86.81 28.74 -71.78
CA LYS A 284 87.01 28.48 -70.34
C LYS A 284 85.70 28.41 -69.54
N LEU A 285 84.70 29.21 -69.89
CA LEU A 285 83.37 29.15 -69.27
C LEU A 285 82.63 27.87 -69.65
N LYS A 286 82.81 27.36 -70.88
CA LYS A 286 82.33 26.03 -71.25
C LYS A 286 83.01 24.94 -70.43
N SER A 287 84.33 24.99 -70.25
CA SER A 287 85.00 24.01 -69.38
C SER A 287 84.58 24.12 -67.91
N LEU A 288 84.36 25.32 -67.40
CA LEU A 288 83.84 25.55 -66.04
C LEU A 288 82.35 25.17 -65.91
N SER A 289 81.55 25.31 -66.98
CA SER A 289 80.15 24.84 -67.04
C SER A 289 80.08 23.31 -67.01
N GLU A 290 80.97 22.64 -67.74
CA GLU A 290 81.12 21.19 -67.71
C GLU A 290 81.61 20.69 -66.33
N GLU A 291 82.43 21.47 -65.62
CA GLU A 291 82.82 21.20 -64.23
C GLU A 291 81.67 21.45 -63.23
N ASN A 292 80.84 22.47 -63.47
CA ASN A 292 79.64 22.74 -62.68
C ASN A 292 78.56 21.66 -62.88
N ASP A 293 78.44 21.11 -64.10
CA ASP A 293 77.55 19.98 -64.37
C ASP A 293 78.08 18.66 -63.76
N ARG A 294 79.40 18.53 -63.52
CA ARG A 294 79.95 17.44 -62.69
C ARG A 294 79.61 17.62 -61.20
N LEU A 295 79.62 18.84 -60.66
CA LEU A 295 79.22 19.14 -59.28
C LEU A 295 77.72 18.95 -59.01
N LYS A 296 76.85 19.07 -60.03
CA LYS A 296 75.41 18.70 -59.93
C LYS A 296 75.19 17.18 -59.84
N LEU A 297 76.18 16.38 -60.25
CA LEU A 297 76.20 14.93 -60.06
C LEU A 297 76.81 14.50 -58.71
N ASP A 298 77.34 15.44 -57.91
CA ASP A 298 77.86 15.10 -56.58
C ASP A 298 76.70 14.74 -55.64
N ASP A 299 76.80 13.55 -55.04
CA ASP A 299 75.84 12.93 -54.11
C ASP A 299 75.37 13.85 -52.96
N THR A 300 76.12 14.91 -52.66
CA THR A 300 75.83 15.88 -51.60
C THR A 300 74.60 16.76 -51.90
N THR A 301 74.40 17.16 -53.16
CA THR A 301 73.22 17.94 -53.58
C THR A 301 71.97 17.07 -53.62
N ALA A 302 72.10 15.81 -54.06
CA ALA A 302 71.03 14.82 -54.00
C ALA A 302 70.63 14.45 -52.57
N ALA A 303 71.59 14.40 -51.63
CA ALA A 303 71.31 14.15 -50.21
C ALA A 303 70.52 15.28 -49.54
N LEU A 304 70.77 16.54 -49.92
CA LEU A 304 70.01 17.70 -49.43
C LEU A 304 68.54 17.67 -49.88
N PHE A 305 68.26 17.31 -51.14
CA PHE A 305 66.89 17.14 -51.62
C PHE A 305 66.16 15.99 -50.92
N LYS A 306 66.82 14.84 -50.71
CA LYS A 306 66.23 13.73 -49.92
C LYS A 306 65.92 14.15 -48.49
N SER A 307 66.82 14.87 -47.82
CA SER A 307 66.59 15.41 -46.48
C SER A 307 65.44 16.43 -46.44
N GLN A 308 65.29 17.24 -47.49
CA GLN A 308 64.18 18.18 -47.61
C GLN A 308 62.82 17.48 -47.83
N GLU A 309 62.79 16.39 -48.60
CA GLU A 309 61.61 15.54 -48.79
C GLU A 309 61.23 14.84 -47.47
N GLU A 310 62.20 14.24 -46.76
CA GLU A 310 62.00 13.63 -45.43
C GLU A 310 61.45 14.65 -44.42
N LEU A 311 61.94 15.88 -44.42
CA LEU A 311 61.40 16.97 -43.59
C LEU A 311 60.00 17.42 -44.00
N ARG A 312 59.57 17.18 -45.25
CA ARG A 312 58.19 17.39 -45.69
C ARG A 312 57.31 16.27 -45.15
N ASP A 313 57.72 15.03 -45.32
CA ASP A 313 56.97 13.84 -44.88
C ASP A 313 56.77 13.85 -43.35
N VAL A 314 57.82 14.16 -42.58
CA VAL A 314 57.73 14.32 -41.12
C VAL A 314 56.78 15.46 -40.72
N ARG A 315 56.70 16.54 -41.51
CA ARG A 315 55.75 17.63 -41.27
C ARG A 315 54.31 17.19 -41.52
N GLU A 316 54.06 16.45 -42.58
CA GLU A 316 52.73 15.92 -42.89
C GLU A 316 52.28 14.89 -41.85
N GLU A 317 53.18 14.02 -41.37
CA GLU A 317 52.90 13.11 -40.27
C GLU A 317 52.59 13.85 -38.97
N LYS A 318 53.37 14.88 -38.62
CA LYS A 318 53.10 15.73 -37.45
C LYS A 318 51.71 16.35 -37.51
N GLU A 319 51.28 16.83 -38.68
CA GLU A 319 49.94 17.40 -38.86
C GLU A 319 48.85 16.33 -38.71
N ARG A 320 49.05 15.14 -39.28
CA ARG A 320 48.15 13.99 -39.08
C ARG A 320 48.01 13.64 -37.60
N TYR A 321 49.11 13.53 -36.86
CA TYR A 321 49.09 13.27 -35.43
C TYR A 321 48.42 14.38 -34.63
N ALA A 322 48.57 15.65 -35.04
CA ALA A 322 47.91 16.78 -34.39
C ALA A 322 46.38 16.68 -34.53
N ILE A 323 45.89 16.32 -35.73
CA ILE A 323 44.46 16.11 -35.98
C ILE A 323 43.91 14.95 -35.16
N ASP A 324 44.62 13.83 -35.11
CA ASP A 324 44.17 12.64 -34.38
C ASP A 324 44.19 12.86 -32.85
N LEU A 325 45.17 13.62 -32.34
CA LEU A 325 45.19 14.05 -30.95
C LEU A 325 44.00 14.95 -30.61
N GLU A 326 43.60 15.84 -31.50
CA GLU A 326 42.43 16.70 -31.32
C GLU A 326 41.12 15.88 -31.34
N LYS A 327 41.00 14.89 -32.24
CA LYS A 327 39.86 13.96 -32.25
C LYS A 327 39.80 13.14 -30.96
N ALA A 328 40.94 12.63 -30.48
CA ALA A 328 41.02 11.85 -29.25
C ALA A 328 40.63 12.70 -28.03
N LYS A 329 41.05 13.96 -27.97
CA LYS A 329 40.63 14.92 -26.93
C LYS A 329 39.11 15.13 -26.94
N LYS A 330 38.51 15.38 -28.11
CA LYS A 330 37.05 15.55 -28.24
C LYS A 330 36.29 14.31 -27.77
N LEU A 331 36.73 13.11 -28.16
CA LEU A 331 36.13 11.85 -27.67
C LEU A 331 36.28 11.69 -26.16
N LEU A 332 37.43 12.07 -25.58
CA LEU A 332 37.64 12.04 -24.14
C LEU A 332 36.72 13.03 -23.41
N GLU A 333 36.55 14.24 -23.94
CA GLU A 333 35.63 15.25 -23.39
C GLU A 333 34.17 14.78 -23.45
N ASP A 334 33.74 14.20 -24.57
CA ASP A 334 32.38 13.68 -24.74
C ASP A 334 32.10 12.49 -23.82
N THR A 335 33.06 11.57 -23.66
CA THR A 335 32.93 10.46 -22.72
C THR A 335 32.90 10.94 -21.28
N HIS A 336 33.73 11.93 -20.92
CA HIS A 336 33.73 12.51 -19.57
C HIS A 336 32.43 13.29 -19.27
N ARG A 337 31.87 14.02 -20.25
CA ARG A 337 30.54 14.66 -20.12
C ARG A 337 29.44 13.63 -19.90
N LYS A 338 29.42 12.53 -20.67
CA LYS A 338 28.45 11.45 -20.50
C LYS A 338 28.56 10.80 -19.13
N LEU A 339 29.78 10.56 -18.65
CA LEU A 339 30.04 9.94 -17.36
C LEU A 339 29.59 10.85 -16.20
N ARG A 340 29.87 12.16 -16.26
CA ARG A 340 29.35 13.15 -15.30
C ARG A 340 27.83 13.22 -15.29
N HIS A 341 27.20 13.17 -16.47
CA HIS A 341 25.74 13.17 -16.56
C HIS A 341 25.12 11.91 -15.93
N GLN A 342 25.73 10.73 -16.15
CA GLN A 342 25.32 9.49 -15.49
C GLN A 342 25.55 9.55 -13.98
N GLU A 343 26.69 10.09 -13.53
CA GLU A 343 27.00 10.27 -12.11
C GLU A 343 25.96 11.16 -11.41
N VAL A 344 25.61 12.30 -12.00
CA VAL A 344 24.56 13.18 -11.46
C VAL A 344 23.22 12.47 -11.42
N LYS A 345 22.85 11.71 -12.46
CA LYS A 345 21.61 10.91 -12.49
C LYS A 345 21.57 9.90 -11.34
N TYR A 346 22.61 9.08 -11.18
CA TYR A 346 22.68 8.11 -10.10
C TYR A 346 22.70 8.77 -8.72
N GLN A 347 23.37 9.92 -8.56
CA GLN A 347 23.32 10.69 -7.32
C GLN A 347 21.91 11.20 -7.01
N THR A 348 21.15 11.66 -8.01
CA THR A 348 19.76 12.10 -7.81
C THR A 348 18.83 10.93 -7.48
N GLU A 349 18.95 9.80 -8.18
CA GLU A 349 18.18 8.59 -7.90
C GLU A 349 18.48 8.06 -6.50
N LEU A 350 19.77 8.01 -6.12
CA LEU A 350 20.18 7.60 -4.77
C LEU A 350 19.56 8.50 -3.70
N ARG A 351 19.58 9.83 -3.88
CA ARG A 351 18.93 10.76 -2.93
C ARG A 351 17.42 10.49 -2.83
N GLN A 352 16.74 10.27 -3.95
CA GLN A 352 15.31 9.95 -3.96
C GLN A 352 14.98 8.61 -3.29
N PHE A 353 15.84 7.60 -3.45
CA PHE A 353 15.68 6.33 -2.72
C PHE A 353 15.93 6.50 -1.23
N THR A 354 16.98 7.23 -0.83
CA THR A 354 17.27 7.50 0.58
C THR A 354 16.15 8.29 1.25
N GLU A 355 15.59 9.29 0.59
CA GLU A 355 14.46 10.08 1.11
C GLU A 355 13.20 9.21 1.28
N ARG A 356 12.85 8.39 0.28
CA ARG A 356 11.72 7.46 0.39
C ARG A 356 11.90 6.44 1.52
N VAL A 357 13.11 5.88 1.66
CA VAL A 357 13.41 4.97 2.77
C VAL A 357 13.23 5.68 4.10
N GLY A 358 13.72 6.92 4.25
CA GLY A 358 13.50 7.71 5.46
C GLY A 358 12.02 7.95 5.79
N GLN A 359 11.19 8.27 4.78
CA GLN A 359 9.75 8.46 4.95
C GLN A 359 9.04 7.16 5.39
N GLU A 360 9.40 6.03 4.78
CA GLU A 360 8.86 4.71 5.16
C GLU A 360 9.33 4.29 6.57
N GLU A 361 10.58 4.57 6.94
CA GLU A 361 11.10 4.33 8.30
C GLU A 361 10.34 5.15 9.35
N GLU A 362 10.07 6.43 9.09
CA GLU A 362 9.25 7.28 9.95
C GLU A 362 7.81 6.75 10.08
N ALA A 363 7.19 6.34 8.98
CA ALA A 363 5.85 5.77 8.99
C ALA A 363 5.78 4.46 9.79
N VAL A 364 6.78 3.58 9.63
CA VAL A 364 6.89 2.34 10.41
C VAL A 364 7.05 2.64 11.89
N GLU A 365 7.82 3.66 12.26
CA GLU A 365 8.02 4.03 13.66
C GLU A 365 6.71 4.54 14.30
N ILE A 366 5.92 5.35 13.59
CA ILE A 366 4.59 5.80 14.04
C ILE A 366 3.67 4.59 14.25
N LEU A 367 3.61 3.66 13.28
CA LEU A 367 2.79 2.46 13.39
C LEU A 367 3.22 1.55 14.54
N ARG A 368 4.53 1.43 14.80
CA ARG A 368 5.06 0.69 15.95
C ARG A 368 4.61 1.32 17.26
N GLN A 369 4.66 2.65 17.38
CA GLN A 369 4.18 3.36 18.57
C GLN A 369 2.67 3.20 18.78
N ASP A 370 1.88 3.14 17.72
CA ASP A 370 0.44 2.89 17.85
C ASP A 370 0.12 1.44 18.18
N LEU A 371 0.92 0.49 17.67
CA LEU A 371 0.83 -0.92 18.07
C LEU A 371 1.09 -1.08 19.57
N THR A 372 2.15 -0.45 20.11
CA THR A 372 2.46 -0.55 21.54
C THR A 372 1.35 0.06 22.41
N LYS A 373 0.78 1.21 22.01
CA LYS A 373 -0.40 1.79 22.70
C LYS A 373 -1.60 0.82 22.67
N LYS A 374 -1.88 0.19 21.53
CA LYS A 374 -2.96 -0.80 21.42
C LYS A 374 -2.70 -2.03 22.29
N ASP A 375 -1.47 -2.52 22.34
CA ASP A 375 -1.08 -3.63 23.21
C ASP A 375 -1.26 -3.28 24.69
N GLU A 376 -0.93 -2.06 25.11
CA GLU A 376 -1.19 -1.57 26.47
C GLU A 376 -2.70 -1.52 26.79
N LEU A 377 -3.53 -1.08 25.83
CA LEU A 377 -4.99 -1.08 26.00
C LEU A 377 -5.55 -2.50 26.11
N ILE A 378 -5.09 -3.42 25.25
CA ILE A 378 -5.45 -4.84 25.32
C ILE A 378 -5.03 -5.43 26.66
N PHE A 379 -3.84 -5.09 27.16
CA PHE A 379 -3.37 -5.53 28.48
C PHE A 379 -4.29 -5.03 29.60
N LYS A 380 -4.71 -3.76 29.56
CA LYS A 380 -5.66 -3.18 30.53
C LYS A 380 -7.02 -3.88 30.48
N ILE A 381 -7.56 -4.14 29.29
CA ILE A 381 -8.84 -4.86 29.11
C ILE A 381 -8.72 -6.31 29.60
N LYS A 382 -7.64 -7.01 29.27
CA LYS A 382 -7.40 -8.38 29.78
C LYS A 382 -7.34 -8.39 31.31
N LYS A 383 -6.75 -7.37 31.93
CA LYS A 383 -6.69 -7.25 33.39
C LYS A 383 -8.08 -6.99 33.98
N SER A 384 -8.86 -6.05 33.44
CA SER A 384 -10.21 -5.78 33.93
C SER A 384 -11.16 -6.98 33.73
N MET A 385 -11.04 -7.70 32.61
CA MET A 385 -11.79 -8.92 32.35
C MET A 385 -11.46 -10.02 33.36
N LYS A 386 -10.17 -10.21 33.70
CA LYS A 386 -9.77 -11.14 34.78
C LYS A 386 -10.37 -10.74 36.13
N GLN A 387 -10.36 -9.46 36.47
CA GLN A 387 -10.95 -8.95 37.72
C GLN A 387 -12.47 -9.14 37.76
N LEU A 388 -13.17 -8.89 36.65
CA LEU A 388 -14.61 -9.12 36.55
C LEU A 388 -14.93 -10.61 36.66
N ASN A 389 -14.10 -11.48 36.07
CA ASN A 389 -14.31 -12.93 36.14
C ASN A 389 -14.10 -13.48 37.56
N THR A 390 -13.11 -12.95 38.31
CA THR A 390 -12.97 -13.28 39.74
C THR A 390 -14.17 -12.79 40.54
N GLN A 391 -14.65 -11.57 40.29
CA GLN A 391 -15.87 -11.07 40.95
C GLN A 391 -17.11 -11.92 40.64
N HIS A 392 -17.26 -12.36 39.40
CA HIS A 392 -18.35 -13.25 39.00
C HIS A 392 -18.25 -14.62 39.69
N GLN A 393 -17.03 -15.17 39.83
CA GLN A 393 -16.81 -16.39 40.59
C GLN A 393 -17.17 -16.21 42.08
N ASP A 394 -16.73 -15.11 42.71
CA ASP A 394 -17.06 -14.81 44.11
C ASP A 394 -18.58 -14.69 44.32
N LEU A 395 -19.29 -14.03 43.40
CA LEU A 395 -20.75 -13.92 43.44
C LEU A 395 -21.46 -15.26 43.25
N LEU A 396 -20.93 -16.13 42.39
CA LEU A 396 -21.44 -17.49 42.22
C LEU A 396 -21.25 -18.32 43.50
N GLU A 397 -20.08 -18.23 44.13
CA GLU A 397 -19.81 -18.89 45.42
C GLU A 397 -20.77 -18.38 46.51
N GLN A 398 -21.00 -17.07 46.59
CA GLN A 398 -21.99 -16.48 47.49
C GLN A 398 -23.42 -16.98 47.19
N ASN A 399 -23.80 -17.08 45.91
CA ASN A 399 -25.12 -17.57 45.53
C ASN A 399 -25.32 -19.05 45.92
N LEU A 400 -24.27 -19.87 45.80
CA LEU A 400 -24.29 -21.26 46.24
C LEU A 400 -24.42 -21.38 47.75
N ILE A 401 -23.67 -20.58 48.52
CA ILE A 401 -23.78 -20.53 49.98
C ILE A 401 -25.20 -20.13 50.40
N LEU A 402 -25.78 -19.09 49.77
CA LEU A 402 -27.14 -18.65 50.07
C LEU A 402 -28.19 -19.72 49.73
N LYS A 403 -28.04 -20.42 48.61
CA LYS A 403 -28.92 -21.55 48.24
C LYS A 403 -28.83 -22.70 49.24
N GLU A 404 -27.62 -23.02 49.71
CA GLU A 404 -27.42 -24.07 50.72
C GLU A 404 -28.03 -23.66 52.07
N GLN A 405 -27.86 -22.40 52.47
CA GLN A 405 -28.52 -21.83 53.65
C GLN A 405 -30.05 -21.91 53.52
N LEU A 406 -30.62 -21.47 52.40
CA LEU A 406 -32.06 -21.56 52.16
C LEU A 406 -32.57 -23.00 52.26
N LYS A 407 -31.89 -23.96 51.60
CA LYS A 407 -32.24 -25.38 51.69
C LYS A 407 -32.15 -25.90 53.13
N HIS A 408 -31.17 -25.45 53.90
CA HIS A 408 -31.04 -25.82 55.31
C HIS A 408 -32.17 -25.24 56.18
N TYR A 409 -32.56 -23.99 55.95
CA TYR A 409 -33.71 -23.37 56.61
C TYR A 409 -35.03 -24.05 56.25
N GLU A 410 -35.24 -24.38 54.96
CA GLU A 410 -36.41 -25.14 54.50
C GLU A 410 -36.49 -26.53 55.17
N LEU A 411 -35.37 -27.26 55.22
CA LEU A 411 -35.33 -28.57 55.86
C LEU A 411 -35.60 -28.48 57.38
N LYS A 412 -35.04 -27.47 58.05
CA LYS A 412 -35.32 -27.22 59.47
C LYS A 412 -36.78 -26.87 59.71
N CYS A 413 -37.37 -26.01 58.88
CA CYS A 413 -38.78 -25.63 59.00
C CYS A 413 -39.70 -26.84 58.81
N THR A 414 -39.43 -27.69 57.82
CA THR A 414 -40.20 -28.93 57.59
C THR A 414 -40.06 -29.95 58.72
N ASP A 415 -38.85 -30.18 59.27
CA ASP A 415 -38.66 -31.11 60.39
C ASP A 415 -39.37 -30.63 61.67
N GLU A 416 -39.29 -29.33 61.97
CA GLU A 416 -40.02 -28.75 63.11
C GLU A 416 -41.54 -28.80 62.92
N ASN A 417 -42.04 -28.53 61.71
CA ASN A 417 -43.47 -28.68 61.41
C ASN A 417 -43.93 -30.15 61.58
N LEU A 418 -43.14 -31.12 61.08
CA LEU A 418 -43.42 -32.55 61.30
C LEU A 418 -43.39 -32.96 62.78
N LYS A 419 -42.48 -32.41 63.59
CA LYS A 419 -42.47 -32.63 65.05
C LYS A 419 -43.72 -32.08 65.73
N GLN A 420 -44.15 -30.88 65.35
CA GLN A 420 -45.36 -30.27 65.90
C GLN A 420 -46.62 -31.04 65.50
N GLN A 421 -46.73 -31.46 64.23
CA GLN A 421 -47.82 -32.29 63.76
C GLN A 421 -47.88 -33.64 64.51
N ARG A 422 -46.73 -34.28 64.77
CA ARG A 422 -46.66 -35.50 65.59
C ARG A 422 -47.16 -35.27 67.02
N ARG A 423 -46.72 -34.19 67.67
CA ARG A 423 -47.19 -33.84 69.03
C ARG A 423 -48.70 -33.60 69.08
N PHE A 424 -49.24 -32.87 68.11
CA PHE A 424 -50.68 -32.66 67.99
C PHE A 424 -51.45 -33.98 67.84
N MET A 425 -51.01 -34.85 66.93
CA MET A 425 -51.63 -36.18 66.72
C MET A 425 -51.59 -37.04 67.99
N GLN A 426 -50.49 -37.00 68.75
CA GLN A 426 -50.34 -37.75 69.99
C GLN A 426 -51.34 -37.28 71.06
N GLU A 427 -51.42 -35.96 71.30
CA GLU A 427 -52.42 -35.40 72.23
C GLU A 427 -53.85 -35.72 71.79
N LEU A 428 -54.11 -35.75 70.48
CA LEU A 428 -55.45 -36.03 69.94
C LEU A 428 -55.82 -37.49 70.20
N GLY A 429 -54.86 -38.40 69.99
CA GLY A 429 -55.01 -39.82 70.33
C GLY A 429 -55.24 -40.04 71.82
N LEU A 430 -54.53 -39.32 72.70
CA LEU A 430 -54.73 -39.40 74.15
C LEU A 430 -56.15 -38.94 74.54
N CYS A 431 -56.56 -37.74 74.10
CA CYS A 431 -57.90 -37.21 74.37
C CYS A 431 -59.00 -38.13 73.85
N PHE A 432 -58.84 -38.69 72.65
CA PHE A 432 -59.79 -39.66 72.10
C PHE A 432 -59.86 -40.94 72.95
N SER A 433 -58.71 -41.47 73.38
CA SER A 433 -58.66 -42.68 74.21
C SER A 433 -59.30 -42.47 75.59
N GLU A 434 -59.20 -41.27 76.15
CA GLU A 434 -59.81 -40.87 77.41
C GLU A 434 -61.33 -40.70 77.25
N LEU A 435 -61.78 -40.05 76.17
CA LEU A 435 -63.21 -39.93 75.86
C LEU A 435 -63.83 -41.32 75.61
N GLN A 436 -63.14 -42.18 74.85
CA GLN A 436 -63.58 -43.56 74.61
C GLN A 436 -63.66 -44.37 75.91
N SER A 437 -62.74 -44.15 76.86
CA SER A 437 -62.80 -44.80 78.17
C SER A 437 -64.04 -44.38 78.96
N ILE A 438 -64.37 -43.08 78.92
CA ILE A 438 -65.58 -42.54 79.55
C ILE A 438 -66.84 -43.09 78.89
N VAL A 439 -66.91 -43.10 77.56
CA VAL A 439 -68.05 -43.66 76.80
C VAL A 439 -68.23 -45.14 77.13
N HIS A 440 -67.13 -45.90 77.24
CA HIS A 440 -67.19 -47.31 77.63
C HIS A 440 -67.79 -47.49 79.03
N VAL A 441 -67.37 -46.66 80.01
CA VAL A 441 -67.94 -46.67 81.36
C VAL A 441 -69.43 -46.30 81.35
N CYS A 442 -69.83 -45.27 80.61
CA CYS A 442 -71.24 -44.91 80.46
C CYS A 442 -72.07 -46.04 79.81
N THR A 443 -71.48 -46.77 78.86
CA THR A 443 -72.14 -47.90 78.17
C THR A 443 -72.29 -49.10 79.10
N GLN A 444 -71.26 -49.42 79.91
CA GLN A 444 -71.33 -50.47 80.93
C GLN A 444 -72.46 -50.16 81.93
N ARG A 445 -72.49 -48.93 82.44
CA ARG A 445 -73.53 -48.46 83.37
C ARG A 445 -74.94 -48.52 82.76
N ALA A 446 -75.10 -48.13 81.49
CA ALA A 446 -76.40 -48.19 80.80
C ALA A 446 -76.92 -49.62 80.58
N LYS A 447 -76.02 -50.62 80.51
CA LYS A 447 -76.36 -52.04 80.40
C LYS A 447 -76.61 -52.72 81.76
N GLY A 448 -76.42 -52.00 82.87
CA GLY A 448 -76.54 -52.54 84.23
C GLY A 448 -75.33 -53.35 84.71
N GLU A 449 -74.18 -53.22 84.03
CA GLU A 449 -72.92 -53.86 84.42
C GLU A 449 -72.12 -52.92 85.35
N ASP A 450 -71.42 -53.47 86.35
CA ASP A 450 -70.54 -52.70 87.21
C ASP A 450 -69.36 -52.12 86.39
N PRO A 451 -69.18 -50.79 86.39
CA PRO A 451 -68.13 -50.17 85.59
C PRO A 451 -66.74 -50.55 86.13
N ASN A 452 -65.81 -50.81 85.22
CA ASN A 452 -64.44 -51.12 85.60
C ASN A 452 -63.76 -49.89 86.22
N LEU A 453 -63.59 -49.89 87.56
CA LEU A 453 -63.04 -48.77 88.33
C LEU A 453 -61.65 -48.30 87.85
N ALA A 454 -60.82 -49.20 87.31
CA ALA A 454 -59.51 -48.85 86.78
C ALA A 454 -59.60 -47.94 85.53
N ILE A 455 -60.66 -48.09 84.73
CA ILE A 455 -60.94 -47.29 83.54
C ILE A 455 -61.60 -45.95 83.92
N LEU A 456 -62.44 -45.96 84.95
CA LEU A 456 -63.13 -44.77 85.47
C LEU A 456 -62.15 -43.80 86.16
N LEU A 457 -61.19 -44.33 86.94
CA LEU A 457 -60.18 -43.53 87.63
C LEU A 457 -59.00 -43.12 86.73
N GLY A 458 -59.04 -43.46 85.44
CA GLY A 458 -58.05 -43.00 84.46
C GLY A 458 -56.64 -43.58 84.66
N VAL A 459 -56.48 -44.71 85.35
CA VAL A 459 -55.15 -45.30 85.60
C VAL A 459 -54.65 -46.04 84.37
N LYS A 460 -54.13 -45.31 83.39
CA LYS A 460 -53.26 -45.84 82.33
C LYS A 460 -51.83 -45.35 82.60
N LYS A 461 -50.86 -46.27 82.52
CA LYS A 461 -49.42 -45.98 82.57
C LYS A 461 -49.08 -44.91 81.52
N SER A 462 -48.78 -43.69 81.98
CA SER A 462 -48.14 -42.67 81.16
C SER A 462 -46.71 -43.12 80.89
N VAL A 463 -46.39 -43.31 79.60
CA VAL A 463 -45.00 -43.31 79.16
C VAL A 463 -44.63 -41.84 79.04
N ASP A 464 -43.74 -41.40 79.92
CA ASP A 464 -43.04 -40.13 79.82
C ASP A 464 -42.29 -40.08 78.48
N ASP A 465 -42.33 -38.94 77.81
CA ASP A 465 -41.23 -38.59 76.91
C ASP A 465 -40.98 -37.08 76.96
N GLU A 466 -39.78 -36.75 77.41
CA GLU A 466 -39.33 -35.42 77.76
C GLU A 466 -39.21 -34.53 76.52
N ALA A 467 -39.76 -33.32 76.61
CA ALA A 467 -39.56 -32.25 75.65
C ALA A 467 -38.39 -31.37 76.10
N SER A 468 -37.25 -31.47 75.40
CA SER A 468 -36.21 -30.45 75.44
C SER A 468 -36.32 -29.50 74.25
N GLY A 469 -36.07 -28.21 74.49
CA GLY A 469 -35.52 -27.29 73.48
C GLY A 469 -36.48 -26.20 72.99
N MET A 470 -36.22 -24.98 73.46
CA MET A 470 -36.71 -23.73 72.88
C MET A 470 -36.19 -23.50 71.45
N THR A 471 -36.96 -22.80 70.59
CA THR A 471 -36.74 -21.39 70.18
C THR A 471 -37.73 -20.97 69.08
N ASP A 472 -37.82 -19.64 68.95
CA ASP A 472 -38.71 -18.73 68.21
C ASP A 472 -39.08 -19.01 66.73
N ASP A 473 -39.97 -18.15 66.21
CA ASP A 473 -40.44 -17.91 64.82
C ASP A 473 -41.72 -18.63 64.37
N ASP A 474 -42.83 -18.11 64.90
CA ASP A 474 -43.95 -17.37 64.28
C ASP A 474 -44.18 -17.42 62.76
N LEU A 475 -45.24 -18.14 62.37
CA LEU A 475 -46.39 -17.68 61.55
C LEU A 475 -47.25 -18.89 61.13
N GLU A 476 -46.64 -20.05 60.83
CA GLU A 476 -47.38 -21.32 60.64
C GLU A 476 -47.55 -22.11 61.95
N LYS A 477 -46.64 -21.91 62.91
CA LYS A 477 -46.74 -22.44 64.28
C LYS A 477 -48.06 -22.08 64.96
N GLU A 478 -48.63 -20.92 64.65
CA GLU A 478 -49.83 -20.42 65.34
C GLU A 478 -51.01 -21.35 65.15
N THR A 479 -51.24 -21.90 63.95
CA THR A 479 -52.43 -22.73 63.73
C THR A 479 -52.35 -24.06 64.49
N ILE A 480 -51.28 -24.85 64.31
CA ILE A 480 -51.12 -26.14 64.98
C ILE A 480 -50.94 -25.96 66.50
N SER A 481 -50.23 -24.91 66.95
CA SER A 481 -50.11 -24.61 68.38
C SER A 481 -51.45 -24.19 68.99
N GLN A 482 -52.23 -23.34 68.30
CA GLN A 482 -53.58 -22.99 68.74
C GLN A 482 -54.50 -24.21 68.78
N TRP A 483 -54.43 -25.11 67.78
CA TRP A 483 -55.19 -26.36 67.79
C TRP A 483 -54.75 -27.30 68.92
N THR A 484 -53.45 -27.37 69.21
CA THR A 484 -52.92 -28.14 70.35
C THR A 484 -53.39 -27.56 71.68
N SER A 485 -53.47 -26.23 71.81
CA SER A 485 -54.01 -25.57 73.01
C SER A 485 -55.50 -25.84 73.19
N LYS A 486 -56.31 -25.69 72.14
CA LYS A 486 -57.75 -26.05 72.16
C LYS A 486 -57.96 -27.52 72.52
N LEU A 487 -57.11 -28.40 72.02
CA LEU A 487 -57.18 -29.82 72.33
C LEU A 487 -56.86 -30.12 73.80
N LYS A 488 -55.90 -29.41 74.40
CA LYS A 488 -55.65 -29.48 75.84
C LYS A 488 -56.84 -28.98 76.67
N GLU A 489 -57.55 -27.95 76.22
CA GLU A 489 -58.78 -27.49 76.87
C GLU A 489 -59.89 -28.56 76.83
N ILE A 490 -60.11 -29.19 75.67
CA ILE A 490 -61.05 -30.30 75.52
C ILE A 490 -60.65 -31.46 76.45
N ARG A 491 -59.37 -31.77 76.57
CA ARG A 491 -58.88 -32.80 77.49
C ARG A 491 -59.23 -32.49 78.95
N VAL A 492 -59.08 -31.23 79.37
CA VAL A 492 -59.51 -30.77 80.71
C VAL A 492 -61.03 -30.91 80.89
N GLU A 493 -61.83 -30.66 79.86
CA GLU A 493 -63.28 -30.88 79.91
C GLU A 493 -63.63 -32.38 80.01
N VAL A 494 -62.92 -33.24 79.28
CA VAL A 494 -63.04 -34.71 79.37
C VAL A 494 -62.71 -35.19 80.78
N ASP A 495 -61.66 -34.65 81.41
CA ASP A 495 -61.33 -34.97 82.80
C ASP A 495 -62.37 -34.45 83.79
N ARG A 496 -62.95 -33.26 83.57
CA ARG A 496 -64.08 -32.77 84.38
C ARG A 496 -65.29 -33.68 84.26
N LEU A 497 -65.60 -34.17 83.05
CA LEU A 497 -66.65 -35.15 82.82
C LEU A 497 -66.36 -36.48 83.54
N ARG A 498 -65.11 -36.94 83.52
CA ARG A 498 -64.68 -38.13 84.27
C ARG A 498 -64.90 -37.96 85.77
N VAL A 499 -64.50 -36.81 86.34
CA VAL A 499 -64.72 -36.49 87.76
C VAL A 499 -66.21 -36.44 88.08
N PHE A 500 -67.02 -35.77 87.26
CA PHE A 500 -68.46 -35.68 87.44
C PHE A 500 -69.12 -37.07 87.42
N LEU A 501 -68.78 -37.92 86.45
CA LEU A 501 -69.28 -39.29 86.35
C LEU A 501 -68.85 -40.15 87.53
N THR A 502 -67.61 -40.00 87.99
CA THR A 502 -67.09 -40.70 89.18
C THR A 502 -67.83 -40.28 90.43
N ASN A 503 -68.06 -38.98 90.62
CA ASN A 503 -68.81 -38.45 91.75
C ASN A 503 -70.27 -38.93 91.71
N LYS A 504 -70.93 -38.86 90.55
CA LYS A 504 -72.29 -39.38 90.40
C LYS A 504 -72.39 -40.89 90.56
N TYR A 505 -71.35 -41.65 90.19
CA TYR A 505 -71.28 -43.07 90.49
C TYR A 505 -71.14 -43.31 91.99
N ALA A 506 -70.30 -42.55 92.68
CA ALA A 506 -70.17 -42.62 94.14
C ALA A 506 -71.47 -42.23 94.87
N GLU A 507 -72.19 -41.21 94.38
CA GLU A 507 -73.50 -40.79 94.90
C GLU A 507 -74.57 -41.86 94.69
N ASP A 508 -74.68 -42.47 93.50
CA ASP A 508 -75.65 -43.54 93.24
C ASP A 508 -75.32 -44.81 94.06
N MET A 509 -74.05 -45.17 94.21
CA MET A 509 -73.60 -46.27 95.09
C MET A 509 -73.84 -45.98 96.58
N ALA A 510 -73.88 -44.71 97.00
CA ALA A 510 -74.25 -44.31 98.35
C ALA A 510 -75.79 -44.23 98.52
N GLY A 511 -76.52 -43.87 97.47
CA GLY A 511 -77.98 -43.74 97.45
C GLY A 511 -78.71 -45.09 97.51
N ASP A 512 -78.20 -46.13 96.82
CA ASP A 512 -78.74 -47.49 96.91
C ASP A 512 -78.39 -48.19 98.25
N ASN A 513 -77.50 -47.61 99.06
CA ASN A 513 -77.08 -48.14 100.35
C ASN A 513 -77.61 -47.36 101.56
N ASN A 514 -78.66 -46.54 101.42
CA ASN A 514 -79.37 -46.00 102.58
C ASN A 514 -80.29 -47.07 103.20
N CYS A 515 -79.62 -48.02 103.84
CA CYS A 515 -80.14 -49.04 104.71
C CYS A 515 -80.74 -48.39 105.96
N THR A 516 -81.96 -48.77 106.29
CA THR A 516 -82.60 -48.51 107.58
C THR A 516 -81.76 -49.12 108.70
N THR A 517 -81.22 -48.31 109.60
CA THR A 517 -80.91 -48.74 110.98
C THR A 517 -80.78 -47.53 111.92
N GLN A 518 -81.70 -47.49 112.90
CA GLN A 518 -81.74 -46.79 114.20
C GLN A 518 -81.19 -45.37 114.37
#